data_AF-A0A498KQP6-F1
#
_entry.id   AF-A0A498KQP6-F1
#
_cell.length_a   1.000
_cell.length_b   1.000
_cell.length_c   1.000
_cell.angle_alpha   90.00
_cell.angle_beta   90.00
_cell.angle_gamma   90.00
#
_symmetry.space_group_name_H-M   'P 1'
#
loop_
_entity.id
_entity.type
_entity.pdbx_description
1 polymer ?
#
loop_
_entity_poly.entity_id
_entity_poly.type
_entity_poly.pdbx_seq_one_letter_code
_entity_poly.pdbx_strand_id
1 'polypeptide(L)'
;KLEDIDWSEIATPNYELGEKCLETNYHGTKRVIEALLPLLQLSDSPRLVIVSSYVGQLMFFSDGRANGVLSDSESLTEERIDGVLSEFLEDFKQGLVEAKSWPPILPAYSVSKAALNAYTRILAKRWPNFCINCVCPGFVKTDITCNSGILTIDEGAESVVRRPGVLALFDVDGTLTAPRKVVTPEMLEFMRELRKIVTVGIVGGSDLSKITEQLGKTVIDDHDYVFSENGLVAHKDRTLIGTQSLKTYLGEDKLKEFINFTLHYIADLDIPIKRGTFIEFRSGMLNVSPIGRNCSQEERDEFERYDKVQNIRPKMVSVLREKFGHLNLTFSIGGQISFDVFPHGWDKTYCLRYLDDFQEIHFFGDKTYKGGNDHEIYESERTVGHTVTSPEDTIKQCTALFLSP
;
A
#
# COMPACT_ATOMS: atom_id res chain seq x y z
N LYS A 1 -0.54 28.06 -10.24
CA LYS A 1 0.48 28.26 -9.20
C LYS A 1 -0.20 29.06 -8.10
N LEU A 2 -0.15 28.59 -6.84
CA LEU A 2 -0.80 29.25 -5.69
C LEU A 2 -0.36 30.71 -5.48
N GLU A 3 0.81 31.04 -6.03
CA GLU A 3 1.48 32.35 -5.97
C GLU A 3 0.82 33.44 -6.85
N ASP A 4 -0.07 33.07 -7.79
CA ASP A 4 -0.72 34.02 -8.71
C ASP A 4 -2.10 34.50 -8.23
N ILE A 5 -2.56 34.06 -7.04
CA ILE A 5 -3.83 34.46 -6.45
C ILE A 5 -3.58 35.57 -5.43
N ASP A 6 -4.19 36.73 -5.64
CA ASP A 6 -4.20 37.80 -4.65
C ASP A 6 -5.20 37.47 -3.52
N TRP A 7 -4.69 36.78 -2.51
CA TRP A 7 -5.45 36.40 -1.32
C TRP A 7 -5.90 37.60 -0.48
N SER A 8 -5.34 38.80 -0.69
CA SER A 8 -5.73 40.01 0.03
C SER A 8 -7.05 40.60 -0.47
N GLU A 9 -7.41 40.36 -1.74
CA GLU A 9 -8.68 40.78 -2.34
C GLU A 9 -9.85 39.82 -2.02
N ILE A 10 -9.56 38.60 -1.58
CA ILE A 10 -10.55 37.58 -1.18
C ILE A 10 -11.00 37.89 0.25
N ALA A 11 -11.79 38.96 0.37
CA ALA A 11 -12.52 39.40 1.57
C ALA A 11 -11.73 39.27 2.88
N THR A 12 -10.96 40.31 3.27
CA THR A 12 -10.52 40.50 4.66
C THR A 12 -11.74 40.34 5.58
N PRO A 13 -11.87 39.23 6.34
CA PRO A 13 -13.06 39.02 7.15
C PRO A 13 -13.12 40.13 8.20
N ASN A 14 -14.27 40.74 8.40
CA ASN A 14 -14.43 41.63 9.55
C ASN A 14 -14.34 40.81 10.85
N TYR A 15 -14.18 41.48 12.00
CA TYR A 15 -14.04 40.83 13.30
C TYR A 15 -15.13 39.75 13.55
N GLU A 16 -16.39 40.02 13.21
CA GLU A 16 -17.51 39.10 13.39
C GLU A 16 -17.35 37.80 12.60
N LEU A 17 -16.88 37.89 11.35
CA LEU A 17 -16.58 36.70 10.54
C LEU A 17 -15.38 35.94 11.09
N GLY A 18 -14.37 36.64 11.62
CA GLY A 18 -13.23 36.03 12.29
C GLY A 18 -13.62 35.24 13.54
N GLU A 19 -14.41 35.85 14.42
CA GLU A 19 -14.95 35.22 15.62
C GLU A 19 -15.82 34.00 15.28
N LYS A 20 -16.74 34.16 14.30
CA LYS A 20 -17.57 33.06 13.81
C LYS A 20 -16.73 31.92 13.22
N CYS A 21 -15.61 32.23 12.57
CA CYS A 21 -14.68 31.23 12.02
C CYS A 21 -14.06 30.39 13.13
N LEU A 22 -13.52 31.01 14.19
CA LEU A 22 -12.95 30.29 15.33
C LEU A 22 -14.02 29.46 16.06
N GLU A 23 -15.20 30.05 16.26
CA GLU A 23 -16.33 29.41 16.91
C GLU A 23 -16.80 28.17 16.14
N THR A 24 -16.84 28.25 14.81
CA THR A 24 -17.25 27.12 13.97
C THR A 24 -16.16 26.05 13.90
N ASN A 25 -14.93 26.45 13.56
CA ASN A 25 -13.88 25.50 13.20
C ASN A 25 -13.21 24.85 14.41
N TYR A 26 -12.98 25.60 15.50
CA TYR A 26 -12.29 25.05 16.66
C TYR A 26 -13.28 24.69 17.77
N HIS A 27 -14.05 25.66 18.28
CA HIS A 27 -14.96 25.40 19.41
C HIS A 27 -16.11 24.46 19.02
N GLY A 28 -16.67 24.62 17.82
CA GLY A 28 -17.70 23.73 17.28
C GLY A 28 -17.21 22.28 17.16
N THR A 29 -16.05 22.07 16.53
CA THR A 29 -15.43 20.75 16.43
C THR A 29 -15.12 20.16 17.80
N LYS A 30 -14.58 20.94 18.74
CA LYS A 30 -14.33 20.51 20.12
C LYS A 30 -15.61 19.99 20.79
N ARG A 31 -16.71 20.74 20.72
CA ARG A 31 -18.01 20.32 21.29
C ARG A 31 -18.54 19.04 20.66
N VAL A 32 -18.43 18.89 19.34
CA VAL A 32 -18.85 17.65 18.65
C VAL A 32 -18.03 16.45 19.12
N ILE A 33 -16.72 16.61 19.24
CA ILE A 33 -15.83 15.57 19.75
C ILE A 33 -16.23 15.18 21.18
N GLU A 34 -16.39 16.16 22.08
CA GLU A 34 -16.77 15.90 23.47
C GLU A 34 -18.12 15.19 23.57
N ALA A 35 -19.09 15.56 22.75
CA ALA A 35 -20.41 14.94 22.73
C ALA A 35 -20.39 13.48 22.22
N LEU A 36 -19.54 13.17 21.24
CA LEU A 36 -19.42 11.84 20.64
C LEU A 36 -18.41 10.93 21.35
N LEU A 37 -17.56 11.50 22.22
CA LEU A 37 -16.49 10.77 22.90
C LEU A 37 -16.96 9.53 23.68
N PRO A 38 -18.09 9.54 24.42
CA PRO A 38 -18.58 8.35 25.10
C PRO A 38 -18.93 7.21 24.15
N LEU A 39 -19.38 7.52 22.93
CA LEU A 39 -19.67 6.50 21.91
C LEU A 39 -18.38 5.91 21.34
N LEU A 40 -17.37 6.75 21.10
CA LEU A 40 -16.06 6.28 20.66
C LEU A 40 -15.42 5.33 21.69
N GLN A 41 -15.58 5.60 22.99
CA GLN A 41 -15.06 4.71 24.05
C GLN A 41 -15.69 3.32 24.06
N LEU A 42 -16.87 3.13 23.47
CA LEU A 42 -17.53 1.84 23.34
C LEU A 42 -17.10 1.08 22.08
N SER A 43 -16.35 1.70 21.17
CA SER A 43 -15.89 1.08 19.93
C SER A 43 -14.66 0.21 20.20
N ASP A 44 -14.61 -0.96 19.56
CA ASP A 44 -13.42 -1.81 19.51
C ASP A 44 -12.31 -1.23 18.61
N SER A 45 -12.65 -0.25 17.76
CA SER A 45 -11.70 0.48 16.90
C SER A 45 -12.07 1.97 16.83
N PRO A 46 -11.83 2.76 17.89
CA PRO A 46 -12.17 4.17 17.92
C PRO A 46 -11.29 4.99 16.98
N ARG A 47 -11.91 5.68 16.02
CA ARG A 47 -11.22 6.54 15.05
C ARG A 47 -11.80 7.95 15.08
N LEU A 48 -10.91 8.94 15.15
CA LEU A 48 -11.26 10.35 15.08
C LEU A 48 -10.38 11.03 14.03
N VAL A 49 -11.00 11.46 12.93
CA VAL A 49 -10.34 12.20 11.85
C VAL A 49 -10.84 13.64 11.85
N ILE A 50 -9.94 14.58 12.17
CA ILE A 50 -10.23 16.01 12.25
C ILE A 50 -9.84 16.69 10.95
N VAL A 51 -10.80 17.30 10.26
CA VAL A 51 -10.55 18.02 9.00
C VAL A 51 -9.89 19.37 9.29
N SER A 52 -8.60 19.44 9.01
CA SER A 52 -7.76 20.64 9.18
C SER A 52 -7.42 21.27 7.82
N SER A 53 -6.32 22.03 7.74
CA SER A 53 -5.84 22.63 6.50
C SER A 53 -4.32 22.79 6.49
N TYR A 54 -3.76 22.81 5.28
CA TYR A 54 -2.35 23.12 5.04
C TYR A 54 -1.94 24.47 5.62
N VAL A 55 -2.80 25.50 5.56
CA VAL A 55 -2.52 26.83 6.13
C VAL A 55 -2.51 26.84 7.67
N GLY A 56 -2.91 25.75 8.31
CA GLY A 56 -2.79 25.56 9.77
C GLY A 56 -1.41 25.07 10.22
N GLN A 57 -0.45 24.90 9.30
CA GLN A 57 0.92 24.52 9.64
C GLN A 57 1.66 25.69 10.30
N LEU A 58 2.44 25.40 11.34
CA LEU A 58 3.16 26.43 12.10
C LEU A 58 4.27 27.14 11.30
N MET A 59 4.67 26.60 10.14
CA MET A 59 5.59 27.30 9.24
C MET A 59 5.02 28.60 8.66
N PHE A 60 3.69 28.78 8.69
CA PHE A 60 3.01 30.01 8.30
C PHE A 60 2.85 31.01 9.46
N PHE A 61 3.29 30.63 10.66
CA PHE A 61 3.29 31.48 11.83
C PHE A 61 4.70 32.00 12.02
N SER A 62 4.84 33.31 12.19
CA SER A 62 6.10 33.92 12.59
C SER A 62 6.60 33.37 13.94
N ASP A 63 7.89 33.55 14.21
CA ASP A 63 8.47 33.25 15.51
C ASP A 63 7.87 34.18 16.58
N GLY A 64 6.89 33.65 17.30
CA GLY A 64 6.10 34.40 18.27
C GLY A 64 5.39 33.48 19.26
N ARG A 65 4.63 34.09 20.18
CA ARG A 65 3.94 33.37 21.25
C ARG A 65 3.02 32.27 20.73
N ALA A 66 2.23 32.55 19.69
CA ALA A 66 1.32 31.56 19.11
C ALA A 66 2.08 30.33 18.61
N ASN A 67 3.18 30.51 17.87
CA ASN A 67 4.01 29.41 17.39
C ASN A 67 4.65 28.65 18.58
N GLY A 68 5.23 29.37 19.55
CA GLY A 68 5.82 28.76 20.74
C GLY A 68 4.84 27.95 21.59
N VAL A 69 3.60 28.42 21.75
CA VAL A 69 2.56 27.68 22.47
C VAL A 69 2.08 26.46 21.68
N LEU A 70 1.74 26.63 20.40
CA LEU A 70 1.13 25.57 19.60
C LEU A 70 2.12 24.48 19.19
N SER A 71 3.43 24.78 19.16
CA SER A 71 4.49 23.80 18.84
C SER A 71 4.88 22.91 20.02
N ASP A 72 4.82 23.42 21.25
CA ASP A 72 5.26 22.71 22.47
C ASP A 72 4.27 21.62 22.91
N SER A 73 4.47 20.37 22.47
CA SER A 73 3.61 19.22 22.86
C SER A 73 3.60 18.92 24.34
N GLU A 74 4.68 19.23 25.05
CA GLU A 74 4.83 18.74 26.43
C GLU A 74 4.00 19.55 27.40
N SER A 75 3.94 20.86 27.18
CA SER A 75 3.17 21.76 28.03
C SER A 75 1.84 22.21 27.38
N LEU A 76 1.45 21.66 26.23
CA LEU A 76 0.22 22.01 25.53
C LEU A 76 -1.03 21.64 26.36
N THR A 77 -1.92 22.61 26.58
CA THR A 77 -3.22 22.40 27.21
C THR A 77 -4.31 23.14 26.46
N GLU A 78 -5.56 22.77 26.69
CA GLU A 78 -6.71 23.44 26.07
C GLU A 78 -6.76 24.92 26.45
N GLU A 79 -6.47 25.26 27.71
CA GLU A 79 -6.44 26.65 28.20
C GLU A 79 -5.37 27.49 27.50
N ARG A 80 -4.23 26.87 27.15
CA ARG A 80 -3.17 27.56 26.40
C ARG A 80 -3.57 27.79 24.95
N ILE A 81 -4.26 26.85 24.31
CA ILE A 81 -4.83 27.06 22.98
C ILE A 81 -5.88 28.18 23.04
N ASP A 82 -6.80 28.12 23.99
CA ASP A 82 -7.86 29.13 24.17
C ASP A 82 -7.27 30.52 24.46
N GLY A 83 -6.14 30.58 25.18
CA GLY A 83 -5.38 31.81 25.38
C GLY A 83 -4.81 32.40 24.08
N VAL A 84 -4.27 31.57 23.18
CA VAL A 84 -3.79 32.00 21.85
C VAL A 84 -4.95 32.50 20.98
N LEU A 85 -6.10 31.82 21.01
CA LEU A 85 -7.29 32.24 20.26
C LEU A 85 -7.84 33.57 20.76
N SER A 86 -7.88 33.77 22.09
CA SER A 86 -8.33 35.02 22.71
C SER A 86 -7.40 36.18 22.36
N GLU A 87 -6.08 35.96 22.39
CA GLU A 87 -5.07 36.94 21.99
C GLU A 87 -5.22 37.33 20.51
N PHE A 88 -5.40 36.33 19.65
CA PHE A 88 -5.65 36.56 18.22
C PHE A 88 -6.91 37.42 18.00
N LEU A 89 -8.03 37.11 18.66
CA LEU A 89 -9.26 37.90 18.48
C LEU A 89 -9.09 39.35 18.91
N GLU A 90 -8.41 39.61 20.02
CA GLU A 90 -8.12 40.96 20.49
C GLU A 90 -7.24 41.72 19.47
N ASP A 91 -6.16 41.11 19.01
CA ASP A 91 -5.29 41.69 17.98
C ASP A 91 -6.03 41.90 16.65
N PHE A 92 -6.89 40.95 16.26
CA PHE A 92 -7.69 41.01 15.05
C PHE A 92 -8.69 42.16 15.10
N LYS A 93 -9.35 42.37 16.25
CA LYS A 93 -10.26 43.49 16.50
C LYS A 93 -9.57 44.84 16.41
N GLN A 94 -8.31 44.90 16.83
CA GLN A 94 -7.48 46.10 16.79
C GLN A 94 -6.77 46.31 15.44
N GLY A 95 -6.93 45.40 14.48
CA GLY A 95 -6.27 45.48 13.16
C GLY A 95 -4.76 45.22 13.22
N LEU A 96 -4.28 44.47 14.22
CA LEU A 96 -2.87 44.24 14.50
C LEU A 96 -2.30 42.96 13.88
N VAL A 97 -2.99 42.34 12.91
CA VAL A 97 -2.60 41.05 12.30
C VAL A 97 -1.15 41.07 11.81
N GLU A 98 -0.80 42.01 10.94
CA GLU A 98 0.56 42.14 10.40
C GLU A 98 1.56 42.59 11.47
N ALA A 99 1.18 43.59 12.29
CA ALA A 99 2.04 44.16 13.33
C ALA A 99 2.43 43.14 14.42
N LYS A 100 1.56 42.17 14.67
CA LYS A 100 1.78 41.04 15.60
C LYS A 100 2.17 39.76 14.90
N SER A 101 2.41 39.85 13.58
CA SER A 101 2.94 38.77 12.75
C SER A 101 2.09 37.49 12.77
N TRP A 102 0.77 37.66 12.85
CA TRP A 102 -0.21 36.61 12.61
C TRP A 102 -0.19 36.18 11.13
N PRO A 103 -0.69 34.97 10.80
CA PRO A 103 -0.70 34.48 9.41
C PRO A 103 -1.41 35.47 8.47
N PRO A 104 -0.78 35.90 7.36
CA PRO A 104 -1.35 36.93 6.50
C PRO A 104 -2.48 36.42 5.61
N ILE A 105 -2.47 35.12 5.26
CA ILE A 105 -3.47 34.50 4.39
C ILE A 105 -4.57 33.90 5.28
N LEU A 106 -5.79 34.40 5.11
CA LEU A 106 -7.00 33.95 5.83
C LEU A 106 -6.74 33.80 7.36
N PRO A 107 -6.35 34.87 8.07
CA PRO A 107 -5.79 34.81 9.44
C PRO A 107 -6.64 33.99 10.41
N ALA A 108 -7.94 34.28 10.53
CA ALA A 108 -8.82 33.56 11.43
C ALA A 108 -8.97 32.06 11.07
N TYR A 109 -9.01 31.75 9.77
CA TYR A 109 -9.06 30.37 9.30
C TYR A 109 -7.76 29.63 9.64
N SER A 110 -6.61 30.21 9.31
CA SER A 110 -5.28 29.64 9.59
C SER A 110 -5.07 29.40 11.09
N VAL A 111 -5.42 30.38 11.94
CA VAL A 111 -5.37 30.26 13.40
C VAL A 111 -6.32 29.15 13.90
N SER A 112 -7.55 29.08 13.40
CA SER A 112 -8.50 28.01 13.78
C SER A 112 -7.98 26.61 13.45
N LYS A 113 -7.32 26.45 12.29
CA LYS A 113 -6.79 25.16 11.83
C LYS A 113 -5.50 24.78 12.58
N ALA A 114 -4.66 25.74 12.92
CA ALA A 114 -3.50 25.51 13.80
C ALA A 114 -3.94 25.10 15.22
N ALA A 115 -4.98 25.71 15.76
CA ALA A 115 -5.58 25.33 17.04
C ALA A 115 -6.16 23.90 16.99
N LEU A 116 -6.83 23.51 15.90
CA LEU A 116 -7.26 22.12 15.70
C LEU A 116 -6.09 21.13 15.68
N ASN A 117 -5.00 21.45 14.98
CA ASN A 117 -3.81 20.60 14.94
C ASN A 117 -3.22 20.40 16.36
N ALA A 118 -3.14 21.48 17.14
CA ALA A 118 -2.71 21.45 18.53
C ALA A 118 -3.66 20.62 19.40
N TYR A 119 -4.97 20.84 19.30
CA TYR A 119 -5.97 20.07 20.04
C TYR A 119 -5.97 18.58 19.69
N THR A 120 -5.72 18.23 18.42
CA THR A 120 -5.54 16.85 17.97
C THR A 120 -4.42 16.16 18.75
N ARG A 121 -3.29 16.86 19.00
CA ARG A 121 -2.17 16.32 19.80
C ARG A 121 -2.56 16.10 21.26
N ILE A 122 -3.34 17.02 21.85
CA ILE A 122 -3.87 16.85 23.22
C ILE A 122 -4.74 15.59 23.29
N LEU A 123 -5.66 15.43 22.34
CA LEU A 123 -6.55 14.27 22.30
C LEU A 123 -5.79 12.96 22.09
N ALA A 124 -4.81 12.93 21.18
CA ALA A 124 -3.98 11.75 20.95
C ALA A 124 -3.18 11.34 22.21
N LYS A 125 -2.65 12.32 22.98
CA LYS A 125 -1.97 12.06 24.26
C LYS A 125 -2.93 11.58 25.34
N ARG A 126 -4.16 12.11 25.37
CA ARG A 126 -5.20 11.75 26.35
C ARG A 126 -5.79 10.36 26.10
N TRP A 127 -5.89 9.95 24.83
CA TRP A 127 -6.52 8.69 24.41
C TRP A 127 -5.56 7.84 23.56
N PRO A 128 -4.53 7.22 24.17
CA PRO A 128 -3.50 6.49 23.43
C PRO A 128 -4.02 5.26 22.68
N ASN A 129 -5.19 4.73 23.05
CA ASN A 129 -5.83 3.60 22.38
C ASN A 129 -6.73 4.02 21.20
N PHE A 130 -6.85 5.32 20.92
CA PHE A 130 -7.67 5.83 19.82
C PHE A 130 -6.79 6.18 18.62
N CYS A 131 -7.28 5.92 17.41
CA CYS A 131 -6.66 6.42 16.19
C CYS A 131 -7.12 7.87 15.96
N ILE A 132 -6.34 8.85 16.44
CA ILE A 132 -6.68 10.28 16.38
C ILE A 132 -5.72 10.99 15.43
N ASN A 133 -6.23 11.54 14.35
CA ASN A 133 -5.44 12.24 13.34
C ASN A 133 -6.14 13.51 12.84
N CYS A 134 -5.36 14.43 12.28
CA CYS A 134 -5.89 15.57 11.53
C CYS A 134 -5.37 15.55 10.10
N VAL A 135 -6.22 15.92 9.14
CA VAL A 135 -5.92 15.81 7.70
C VAL A 135 -6.36 17.07 6.95
N CYS A 136 -5.55 17.49 5.98
CA CYS A 136 -5.93 18.53 5.03
C CYS A 136 -6.56 17.87 3.80
N PRO A 137 -7.76 18.29 3.37
CA PRO A 137 -8.43 17.72 2.20
C PRO A 137 -7.79 18.12 0.85
N GLY A 138 -6.65 18.84 0.88
CA GLY A 138 -6.02 19.41 -0.29
C GLY A 138 -6.68 20.72 -0.75
N PHE A 139 -6.33 21.16 -1.96
CA PHE A 139 -6.81 22.42 -2.54
C PHE A 139 -8.07 22.19 -3.36
N VAL A 140 -9.22 22.17 -2.68
CA VAL A 140 -10.54 21.79 -3.21
C VAL A 140 -11.30 22.99 -3.81
N LYS A 141 -12.02 22.77 -4.91
CA LYS A 141 -12.92 23.76 -5.55
C LYS A 141 -14.11 24.06 -4.64
N THR A 142 -14.05 25.18 -3.93
CA THR A 142 -15.05 25.62 -2.94
C THR A 142 -15.13 27.15 -2.95
N ASP A 143 -16.13 27.73 -2.28
CA ASP A 143 -16.26 29.18 -2.17
C ASP A 143 -15.04 29.84 -1.49
N ILE A 144 -14.44 29.18 -0.47
CA ILE A 144 -13.23 29.69 0.21
C ILE A 144 -12.02 29.75 -0.71
N THR A 145 -11.96 28.91 -1.75
CA THR A 145 -10.90 28.94 -2.77
C THR A 145 -11.35 29.67 -4.03
N CYS A 146 -12.49 30.37 -4.03
CA CYS A 146 -13.08 31.00 -5.21
C CYS A 146 -13.21 30.04 -6.40
N ASN A 147 -13.50 28.75 -6.13
CA ASN A 147 -13.55 27.66 -7.12
C ASN A 147 -12.24 27.47 -7.92
N SER A 148 -11.10 27.95 -7.41
CA SER A 148 -9.78 27.82 -8.04
C SER A 148 -9.01 26.55 -7.65
N GLY A 149 -9.60 25.70 -6.80
CA GLY A 149 -9.03 24.42 -6.38
C GLY A 149 -8.64 23.50 -7.55
N ILE A 150 -7.64 22.65 -7.34
CA ILE A 150 -7.26 21.60 -8.29
C ILE A 150 -8.05 20.31 -8.09
N LEU A 151 -8.59 20.09 -6.89
CA LEU A 151 -9.39 18.92 -6.54
C LEU A 151 -10.90 19.25 -6.60
N THR A 152 -11.70 18.28 -7.01
CA THR A 152 -13.15 18.25 -6.82
C THR A 152 -13.51 17.99 -5.35
N ILE A 153 -14.78 18.20 -5.00
CA ILE A 153 -15.29 17.94 -3.65
C ILE A 153 -15.07 16.47 -3.26
N ASP A 154 -15.36 15.55 -4.18
CA ASP A 154 -15.21 14.11 -3.96
C ASP A 154 -13.74 13.73 -3.74
N GLU A 155 -12.82 14.18 -4.61
CA GLU A 155 -11.38 13.95 -4.44
C GLU A 155 -10.83 14.52 -3.12
N GLY A 156 -11.35 15.66 -2.67
CA GLY A 156 -10.99 16.22 -1.36
C GLY A 156 -11.45 15.35 -0.19
N ALA A 157 -12.68 14.80 -0.29
CA ALA A 157 -13.26 13.93 0.72
C ALA A 157 -12.52 12.58 0.83
N GLU A 158 -11.98 12.05 -0.27
CA GLU A 158 -11.20 10.80 -0.28
C GLU A 158 -10.08 10.80 0.75
N SER A 159 -9.31 11.89 0.84
CA SER A 159 -8.22 12.00 1.82
C SER A 159 -8.67 11.94 3.28
N VAL A 160 -9.93 12.30 3.56
CA VAL A 160 -10.51 12.30 4.91
C VAL A 160 -10.98 10.89 5.31
N VAL A 161 -11.47 10.12 4.34
CA VAL A 161 -11.98 8.75 4.58
C VAL A 161 -10.91 7.67 4.41
N ARG A 162 -9.78 8.00 3.79
CA ARG A 162 -8.66 7.07 3.61
C ARG A 162 -8.18 6.56 4.98
N ARG A 163 -7.91 5.26 5.07
CA ARG A 163 -7.33 4.58 6.24
C ARG A 163 -5.80 4.53 6.05
N PRO A 164 -5.04 5.53 6.54
CA PRO A 164 -3.59 5.49 6.42
C PRO A 164 -3.03 4.28 7.17
N GLY A 165 -1.98 3.66 6.62
CA GLY A 165 -1.31 2.51 7.21
C GLY A 165 -1.97 1.15 6.94
N VAL A 166 -3.07 1.10 6.18
CA VAL A 166 -3.72 -0.14 5.73
C VAL A 166 -3.43 -0.38 4.24
N LEU A 167 -2.96 -1.57 3.91
CA LEU A 167 -2.74 -2.04 2.53
C LEU A 167 -3.63 -3.26 2.24
N ALA A 168 -4.36 -3.21 1.12
CA ALA A 168 -4.95 -4.39 0.52
C ALA A 168 -4.05 -4.86 -0.63
N LEU A 169 -3.47 -6.05 -0.47
CA LEU A 169 -2.54 -6.68 -1.39
C LEU A 169 -3.20 -7.90 -2.03
N PHE A 170 -3.20 -7.97 -3.36
CA PHE A 170 -3.93 -8.99 -4.10
C PHE A 170 -3.00 -9.86 -4.94
N ASP A 171 -3.21 -11.18 -4.91
CA ASP A 171 -2.83 -12.02 -6.04
C ASP A 171 -3.62 -11.62 -7.31
N VAL A 172 -3.15 -12.02 -8.49
CA VAL A 172 -3.77 -11.66 -9.77
C VAL A 172 -4.71 -12.75 -10.29
N ASP A 173 -4.21 -13.96 -10.52
CA ASP A 173 -4.89 -14.99 -11.32
C ASP A 173 -5.73 -15.94 -10.47
N GLY A 174 -7.06 -15.82 -10.54
CA GLY A 174 -8.01 -16.49 -9.65
C GLY A 174 -8.56 -15.56 -8.57
N THR A 175 -7.82 -14.48 -8.27
CA THR A 175 -8.13 -13.50 -7.22
C THR A 175 -8.76 -12.22 -7.78
N LEU A 176 -8.10 -11.55 -8.74
CA LEU A 176 -8.63 -10.35 -9.41
C LEU A 176 -9.22 -10.67 -10.79
N THR A 177 -8.72 -11.71 -11.44
CA THR A 177 -9.23 -12.19 -12.73
C THR A 177 -9.68 -13.63 -12.62
N ALA A 178 -10.63 -14.05 -13.46
CA ALA A 178 -10.84 -15.48 -13.66
C ALA A 178 -9.55 -16.13 -14.19
N PRO A 179 -9.30 -17.43 -13.91
CA PRO A 179 -8.05 -18.08 -14.30
C PRO A 179 -7.71 -17.93 -15.79
N ARG A 180 -6.54 -17.33 -16.07
CA ARG A 180 -5.99 -17.02 -17.41
C ARG A 180 -6.89 -16.12 -18.26
N LYS A 181 -7.70 -15.27 -17.63
CA LYS A 181 -8.56 -14.28 -18.30
C LYS A 181 -8.13 -12.86 -17.97
N VAL A 182 -8.72 -11.91 -18.71
CA VAL A 182 -8.58 -10.48 -18.45
C VAL A 182 -9.56 -10.05 -17.35
N VAL A 183 -9.21 -8.99 -16.64
CA VAL A 183 -10.02 -8.35 -15.60
C VAL A 183 -11.34 -7.84 -16.18
N THR A 184 -12.40 -7.91 -15.37
CA THR A 184 -13.72 -7.37 -15.75
C THR A 184 -13.76 -5.85 -15.52
N PRO A 185 -14.59 -5.10 -16.27
CA PRO A 185 -14.81 -3.69 -16.00
C PRO A 185 -15.33 -3.42 -14.57
N GLU A 186 -16.15 -4.34 -14.05
CA GLU A 186 -16.67 -4.28 -12.67
C GLU A 186 -15.55 -4.35 -11.63
N MET A 187 -14.60 -5.27 -11.79
CA MET A 187 -13.43 -5.37 -10.89
C MET A 187 -12.53 -4.13 -11.00
N LEU A 188 -12.31 -3.60 -12.21
CA LEU A 188 -11.52 -2.37 -12.37
C LEU A 188 -12.15 -1.18 -11.64
N GLU A 189 -13.47 -1.02 -11.75
CA GLU A 189 -14.17 0.05 -11.05
C GLU A 189 -14.14 -0.16 -9.53
N PHE A 190 -14.33 -1.40 -9.08
CA PHE A 190 -14.20 -1.76 -7.68
C PHE A 190 -12.81 -1.41 -7.11
N MET A 191 -11.73 -1.74 -7.84
CA MET A 191 -10.36 -1.45 -7.40
C MET A 191 -10.10 0.06 -7.30
N ARG A 192 -10.69 0.87 -8.18
CA ARG A 192 -10.64 2.34 -8.09
C ARG A 192 -11.31 2.84 -6.83
N GLU A 193 -12.52 2.38 -6.52
CA GLU A 193 -13.23 2.77 -5.31
C GLU A 193 -12.49 2.31 -4.04
N LEU A 194 -11.94 1.10 -4.05
CA LEU A 194 -11.16 0.59 -2.93
C LEU A 194 -9.90 1.44 -2.67
N ARG A 195 -9.21 1.87 -3.73
CA ARG A 195 -7.99 2.70 -3.66
C ARG A 195 -8.22 4.07 -3.02
N LYS A 196 -9.46 4.57 -3.05
CA LYS A 196 -9.84 5.81 -2.34
C LYS A 196 -9.79 5.63 -0.82
N ILE A 197 -10.03 4.41 -0.33
CA ILE A 197 -10.16 4.10 1.09
C ILE A 197 -8.88 3.50 1.67
N VAL A 198 -8.20 2.61 0.96
CA VAL A 198 -6.95 1.97 1.42
C VAL A 198 -5.88 2.05 0.37
N THR A 199 -4.62 1.85 0.75
CA THR A 199 -3.58 1.61 -0.26
C THR A 199 -3.84 0.26 -0.93
N VAL A 200 -3.71 0.21 -2.25
CA VAL A 200 -3.97 -0.99 -3.04
C VAL A 200 -2.70 -1.43 -3.76
N GLY A 201 -2.34 -2.70 -3.58
CA GLY A 201 -1.19 -3.32 -4.23
C GLY A 201 -1.53 -4.65 -4.88
N ILE A 202 -0.76 -5.05 -5.90
CA ILE A 202 -0.85 -6.38 -6.50
C ILE A 202 0.48 -7.11 -6.42
N VAL A 203 0.43 -8.44 -6.29
CA VAL A 203 1.60 -9.32 -6.32
C VAL A 203 1.34 -10.55 -7.18
N GLY A 204 2.15 -10.74 -8.20
CA GLY A 204 2.08 -11.90 -9.10
C GLY A 204 3.44 -12.55 -9.32
N GLY A 205 3.45 -13.88 -9.48
CA GLY A 205 4.66 -14.61 -9.86
C GLY A 205 5.05 -14.43 -11.33
N SER A 206 4.15 -13.89 -12.15
CA SER A 206 4.38 -13.60 -13.56
C SER A 206 5.17 -12.30 -13.75
N ASP A 207 5.77 -12.15 -14.94
CA ASP A 207 6.36 -10.87 -15.35
C ASP A 207 5.30 -9.77 -15.52
N LEU A 208 5.78 -8.53 -15.58
CA LEU A 208 4.91 -7.36 -15.74
C LEU A 208 4.10 -7.41 -17.04
N SER A 209 4.64 -7.99 -18.12
CA SER A 209 3.92 -8.08 -19.40
C SER A 209 2.66 -8.94 -19.27
N LYS A 210 2.75 -10.06 -18.57
CA LYS A 210 1.62 -10.96 -18.33
C LYS A 210 0.60 -10.34 -17.38
N ILE A 211 1.06 -9.68 -16.32
CA ILE A 211 0.18 -8.93 -15.42
C ILE A 211 -0.57 -7.83 -16.19
N THR A 212 0.12 -7.12 -17.08
CA THR A 212 -0.45 -6.08 -17.95
C THR A 212 -1.48 -6.65 -18.94
N GLU A 213 -1.26 -7.85 -19.47
CA GLU A 213 -2.24 -8.55 -20.31
C GLU A 213 -3.54 -8.84 -19.53
N GLN A 214 -3.42 -9.19 -18.24
CA GLN A 214 -4.58 -9.53 -17.41
C GLN A 214 -5.31 -8.30 -16.86
N LEU A 215 -4.57 -7.31 -16.33
CA LEU A 215 -5.15 -6.17 -15.61
C LEU A 215 -5.24 -4.90 -16.46
N GLY A 216 -4.68 -4.89 -17.67
CA GLY A 216 -4.69 -3.75 -18.57
C GLY A 216 -3.40 -2.94 -18.57
N LYS A 217 -3.27 -2.07 -19.59
CA LYS A 217 -2.05 -1.29 -19.87
C LYS A 217 -1.71 -0.25 -18.80
N THR A 218 -2.68 0.15 -18.01
CA THR A 218 -2.59 1.17 -16.96
C THR A 218 -2.34 0.57 -15.58
N VAL A 219 -1.98 -0.72 -15.48
CA VAL A 219 -1.84 -1.42 -14.18
C VAL A 219 -0.93 -0.70 -13.19
N ILE A 220 0.17 -0.08 -13.66
CA ILE A 220 1.11 0.70 -12.84
C ILE A 220 0.50 2.03 -12.37
N ASP A 221 -0.42 2.60 -13.13
CA ASP A 221 -1.13 3.84 -12.79
C ASP A 221 -2.32 3.58 -11.85
N ASP A 222 -2.96 2.42 -12.02
CA ASP A 222 -4.20 2.06 -11.35
C ASP A 222 -3.98 1.53 -9.92
N HIS A 223 -2.76 1.10 -9.58
CA HIS A 223 -2.41 0.53 -8.27
C HIS A 223 -1.27 1.33 -7.63
N ASP A 224 -1.28 1.45 -6.29
CA ASP A 224 -0.21 2.13 -5.56
C ASP A 224 1.08 1.31 -5.58
N TYR A 225 0.96 -0.03 -5.51
CA TYR A 225 2.08 -0.97 -5.62
C TYR A 225 1.83 -2.03 -6.69
N VAL A 226 2.85 -2.31 -7.50
CA VAL A 226 2.84 -3.42 -8.48
C VAL A 226 4.10 -4.26 -8.30
N PHE A 227 3.90 -5.49 -7.81
CA PHE A 227 4.95 -6.48 -7.61
C PHE A 227 4.83 -7.60 -8.65
N SER A 228 5.70 -7.58 -9.65
CA SER A 228 5.84 -8.68 -10.61
C SER A 228 7.00 -9.59 -10.21
N GLU A 229 6.95 -10.85 -10.64
CA GLU A 229 7.91 -11.88 -10.25
C GLU A 229 8.08 -11.94 -8.72
N ASN A 230 6.96 -12.02 -7.99
CA ASN A 230 6.88 -12.02 -6.51
C ASN A 230 7.45 -10.76 -5.82
N GLY A 231 7.69 -9.68 -6.57
CA GLY A 231 8.30 -8.45 -6.04
C GLY A 231 9.80 -8.33 -6.32
N LEU A 232 10.38 -9.24 -7.11
CA LEU A 232 11.72 -9.03 -7.67
C LEU A 232 11.77 -7.77 -8.51
N VAL A 233 10.68 -7.44 -9.21
CA VAL A 233 10.46 -6.14 -9.85
C VAL A 233 9.29 -5.45 -9.14
N ALA A 234 9.56 -4.30 -8.53
CA ALA A 234 8.63 -3.60 -7.66
C ALA A 234 8.44 -2.14 -8.10
N HIS A 235 7.19 -1.73 -8.31
CA HIS A 235 6.83 -0.34 -8.58
C HIS A 235 5.98 0.22 -7.42
N LYS A 236 6.21 1.49 -7.07
CA LYS A 236 5.39 2.29 -6.16
C LYS A 236 5.09 3.63 -6.81
N ASP A 237 3.82 4.02 -6.89
CA ASP A 237 3.40 5.30 -7.47
C ASP A 237 4.07 5.58 -8.82
N ARG A 238 4.01 4.60 -9.74
CA ARG A 238 4.66 4.59 -11.07
C ARG A 238 6.18 4.51 -11.08
N THR A 239 6.84 4.62 -9.93
CA THR A 239 8.29 4.63 -9.82
C THR A 239 8.80 3.22 -9.55
N LEU A 240 9.80 2.78 -10.30
CA LEU A 240 10.51 1.54 -10.02
C LEU A 240 11.32 1.68 -8.73
N ILE A 241 10.96 0.93 -7.70
CA ILE A 241 11.61 0.97 -6.36
C ILE A 241 12.52 -0.22 -6.09
N GLY A 242 12.44 -1.28 -6.91
CA GLY A 242 13.27 -2.46 -6.74
C GLY A 242 13.34 -3.31 -7.99
N THR A 243 14.54 -3.82 -8.30
CA THR A 243 14.77 -4.85 -9.30
C THR A 243 15.83 -5.81 -8.80
N GLN A 244 15.59 -7.11 -8.89
CA GLN A 244 16.53 -8.16 -8.54
C GLN A 244 16.44 -9.29 -9.57
N SER A 245 17.56 -9.94 -9.84
CA SER A 245 17.62 -11.13 -10.71
C SER A 245 18.44 -12.23 -10.05
N LEU A 246 18.18 -13.47 -10.45
CA LEU A 246 18.93 -14.63 -9.98
C LEU A 246 20.44 -14.48 -10.24
N LYS A 247 20.77 -13.91 -11.41
CA LYS A 247 22.16 -13.65 -11.82
C LYS A 247 22.86 -12.66 -10.90
N THR A 248 22.21 -11.54 -10.57
CA THR A 248 22.79 -10.54 -9.67
C THR A 248 22.87 -11.04 -8.23
N TYR A 249 21.96 -11.92 -7.81
CA TYR A 249 21.94 -12.47 -6.45
C TYR A 249 22.97 -13.59 -6.24
N LEU A 250 23.00 -14.61 -7.11
CA LEU A 250 23.92 -15.74 -6.96
C LEU A 250 25.30 -15.45 -7.55
N GLY A 251 25.40 -14.63 -8.59
CA GLY A 251 26.63 -14.45 -9.35
C GLY A 251 26.92 -15.61 -10.33
N GLU A 252 27.74 -15.32 -11.32
CA GLU A 252 28.01 -16.22 -12.46
C GLU A 252 28.69 -17.53 -12.05
N ASP A 253 29.61 -17.52 -11.08
CA ASP A 253 30.35 -18.74 -10.72
C ASP A 253 29.46 -19.80 -10.08
N LYS A 254 28.59 -19.40 -9.15
CA LYS A 254 27.63 -20.30 -8.50
C LYS A 254 26.57 -20.79 -9.47
N LEU A 255 26.09 -19.91 -10.36
CA LEU A 255 25.15 -20.28 -11.41
C LEU A 255 25.76 -21.31 -12.39
N LYS A 256 26.98 -21.05 -12.87
CA LYS A 256 27.72 -21.96 -13.74
C LYS A 256 27.94 -23.31 -13.06
N GLU A 257 28.31 -23.33 -11.78
CA GLU A 257 28.44 -24.56 -11.01
C GLU A 257 27.13 -25.35 -10.95
N PHE A 258 26.02 -24.68 -10.61
CA PHE A 258 24.69 -25.28 -10.56
C PHE A 258 24.26 -25.85 -11.91
N ILE A 259 24.39 -25.05 -12.98
CA ILE A 259 24.00 -25.41 -14.34
C ILE A 259 24.83 -26.59 -14.83
N ASN A 260 26.16 -26.55 -14.69
CA ASN A 260 27.03 -27.63 -15.16
C ASN A 260 26.69 -28.95 -14.47
N PHE A 261 26.54 -28.95 -13.15
CA PHE A 261 26.16 -30.16 -12.42
C PHE A 261 24.79 -30.69 -12.86
N THR A 262 23.81 -29.79 -13.01
CA THR A 262 22.46 -30.17 -13.43
C THR A 262 22.46 -30.76 -14.84
N LEU A 263 23.22 -30.19 -15.78
CA LEU A 263 23.36 -30.72 -17.14
C LEU A 263 24.04 -32.09 -17.15
N HIS A 264 25.12 -32.29 -16.37
CA HIS A 264 25.75 -33.61 -16.24
C HIS A 264 24.78 -34.65 -15.66
N TYR A 265 24.07 -34.29 -14.59
CA TYR A 265 23.05 -35.17 -14.00
C TYR A 265 21.97 -35.56 -15.02
N ILE A 266 21.45 -34.57 -15.78
CA ILE A 266 20.44 -34.83 -16.82
C ILE A 266 21.03 -35.66 -17.96
N ALA A 267 22.29 -35.48 -18.34
CA ALA A 267 22.94 -36.29 -19.38
C ALA A 267 22.94 -37.77 -19.00
N ASP A 268 23.26 -38.09 -17.75
CA ASP A 268 23.37 -39.46 -17.23
C ASP A 268 22.03 -40.09 -16.81
N LEU A 269 20.94 -39.31 -16.73
CA LEU A 269 19.61 -39.84 -16.43
C LEU A 269 19.13 -40.83 -17.50
N ASP A 270 18.84 -42.06 -17.10
CA ASP A 270 18.18 -43.04 -17.97
C ASP A 270 16.66 -42.86 -17.89
N ILE A 271 16.09 -42.17 -18.88
CA ILE A 271 14.65 -41.96 -19.03
C ILE A 271 14.24 -42.23 -20.48
N PRO A 272 12.99 -42.67 -20.74
CA PRO A 272 12.57 -43.12 -22.08
C PRO A 272 12.71 -42.06 -23.18
N ILE A 273 12.50 -40.78 -22.83
CA ILE A 273 12.45 -39.67 -23.78
C ILE A 273 13.22 -38.48 -23.21
N LYS A 274 14.09 -37.90 -24.06
CA LYS A 274 14.70 -36.58 -23.87
C LYS A 274 14.47 -35.73 -25.12
N ARG A 275 14.28 -34.42 -24.93
CA ARG A 275 14.07 -33.42 -25.99
C ARG A 275 15.11 -32.31 -25.83
N GLY A 276 14.68 -31.09 -25.54
CA GLY A 276 15.54 -29.92 -25.38
C GLY A 276 14.95 -28.91 -24.40
N THR A 277 15.73 -27.90 -24.06
CA THR A 277 15.41 -26.91 -23.00
C THR A 277 15.25 -27.61 -21.65
N PHE A 278 16.35 -28.24 -21.20
CA PHE A 278 16.44 -28.95 -19.92
C PHE A 278 16.57 -28.00 -18.73
N ILE A 279 17.21 -26.85 -18.95
CA ILE A 279 17.32 -25.75 -18.00
C ILE A 279 16.87 -24.49 -18.75
N GLU A 280 15.83 -23.84 -18.23
CA GLU A 280 15.32 -22.57 -18.74
C GLU A 280 15.66 -21.49 -17.71
N PHE A 281 16.45 -20.49 -18.12
CA PHE A 281 16.81 -19.36 -17.27
C PHE A 281 15.70 -18.31 -17.33
N ARG A 282 15.21 -17.90 -16.15
CA ARG A 282 14.26 -16.80 -15.98
C ARG A 282 14.88 -15.74 -15.08
N SER A 283 14.28 -14.54 -15.06
CA SER A 283 14.82 -13.41 -14.28
C SER A 283 14.95 -13.77 -12.78
N GLY A 284 13.93 -14.37 -12.18
CA GLY A 284 13.95 -14.80 -10.78
C GLY A 284 14.37 -16.25 -10.46
N MET A 285 14.46 -17.15 -11.45
CA MET A 285 14.54 -18.58 -11.18
C MET A 285 15.13 -19.39 -12.35
N LEU A 286 15.45 -20.65 -12.09
CA LEU A 286 15.70 -21.66 -13.13
C LEU A 286 14.52 -22.65 -13.14
N ASN A 287 14.00 -22.96 -14.32
CA ASN A 287 13.12 -24.12 -14.48
C ASN A 287 13.93 -25.31 -15.01
N VAL A 288 13.90 -26.43 -14.31
CA VAL A 288 14.65 -27.65 -14.66
C VAL A 288 13.68 -28.76 -15.07
N SER A 289 13.85 -29.30 -16.27
CA SER A 289 13.02 -30.35 -16.85
C SER A 289 13.87 -31.54 -17.31
N PRO A 290 13.76 -32.73 -16.68
CA PRO A 290 14.55 -33.90 -17.08
C PRO A 290 14.28 -34.37 -18.52
N ILE A 291 13.01 -34.36 -18.94
CA ILE A 291 12.61 -34.67 -20.33
C ILE A 291 12.93 -33.52 -21.30
N GLY A 292 13.03 -32.29 -20.81
CA GLY A 292 13.17 -31.07 -21.61
C GLY A 292 11.82 -30.45 -22.00
N ARG A 293 11.71 -29.12 -21.94
CA ARG A 293 10.44 -28.39 -22.15
C ARG A 293 9.91 -28.43 -23.60
N ASN A 294 10.76 -28.76 -24.57
CA ASN A 294 10.38 -28.87 -25.99
C ASN A 294 9.62 -30.17 -26.33
N CYS A 295 9.19 -30.94 -25.33
CA CYS A 295 8.37 -32.14 -25.53
C CYS A 295 6.90 -31.81 -25.88
N SER A 296 6.25 -32.72 -26.61
CA SER A 296 4.82 -32.62 -26.96
C SER A 296 3.92 -32.77 -25.72
N GLN A 297 2.62 -32.50 -25.85
CA GLN A 297 1.68 -32.71 -24.74
C GLN A 297 1.54 -34.20 -24.40
N GLU A 298 1.50 -35.07 -25.39
CA GLU A 298 1.47 -36.52 -25.16
C GLU A 298 2.71 -36.98 -24.39
N GLU A 299 3.90 -36.47 -24.74
CA GLU A 299 5.15 -36.76 -24.04
C GLU A 299 5.16 -36.22 -22.60
N ARG A 300 4.48 -35.08 -22.34
CA ARG A 300 4.30 -34.55 -20.98
C ARG A 300 3.47 -35.50 -20.12
N ASP A 301 2.35 -35.98 -20.67
CA ASP A 301 1.44 -36.90 -19.98
C ASP A 301 2.12 -38.25 -19.69
N GLU A 302 2.92 -38.75 -20.64
CA GLU A 302 3.74 -39.95 -20.45
C GLU A 302 4.83 -39.77 -19.40
N PHE A 303 5.59 -38.67 -19.47
CA PHE A 303 6.61 -38.38 -18.47
C PHE A 303 6.02 -38.19 -17.08
N GLU A 304 4.87 -37.54 -16.94
CA GLU A 304 4.20 -37.38 -15.65
C GLU A 304 3.84 -38.74 -15.03
N ARG A 305 3.26 -39.65 -15.82
CA ARG A 305 2.96 -41.02 -15.37
C ARG A 305 4.22 -41.77 -14.98
N TYR A 306 5.28 -41.66 -15.79
CA TYR A 306 6.56 -42.30 -15.53
C TYR A 306 7.22 -41.75 -14.25
N ASP A 307 7.25 -40.44 -14.08
CA ASP A 307 7.81 -39.74 -12.93
C ASP A 307 7.09 -40.08 -11.63
N LYS A 308 5.76 -40.22 -11.64
CA LYS A 308 4.99 -40.65 -10.45
C LYS A 308 5.39 -42.03 -9.94
N VAL A 309 5.78 -42.94 -10.85
CA VAL A 309 6.19 -44.30 -10.48
C VAL A 309 7.68 -44.34 -10.13
N GLN A 310 8.52 -43.71 -10.94
CA GLN A 310 9.98 -43.80 -10.83
C GLN A 310 10.60 -42.72 -9.92
N ASN A 311 9.83 -41.70 -9.55
CA ASN A 311 10.22 -40.55 -8.73
C ASN A 311 11.46 -39.83 -9.29
N ILE A 312 11.49 -39.55 -10.60
CA ILE A 312 12.65 -38.94 -11.27
C ILE A 312 12.93 -37.54 -10.70
N ARG A 313 11.94 -36.63 -10.73
CA ARG A 313 12.08 -35.26 -10.21
C ARG A 313 12.34 -35.22 -8.71
N PRO A 314 11.59 -35.96 -7.85
CA PRO A 314 11.91 -36.02 -6.41
C PRO A 314 13.34 -36.48 -6.11
N LYS A 315 13.83 -37.53 -6.78
CA LYS A 315 15.21 -38.03 -6.60
C LYS A 315 16.23 -36.96 -7.03
N MET A 316 16.02 -36.35 -8.20
CA MET A 316 16.89 -35.28 -8.70
C MET A 316 16.92 -34.08 -7.76
N VAL A 317 15.77 -33.63 -7.27
CA VAL A 317 15.66 -32.52 -6.29
C VAL A 317 16.41 -32.87 -5.00
N SER A 318 16.31 -34.11 -4.51
CA SER A 318 17.05 -34.54 -3.32
C SER A 318 18.57 -34.40 -3.50
N VAL A 319 19.09 -34.85 -4.64
CA VAL A 319 20.53 -34.77 -4.96
C VAL A 319 20.98 -33.30 -5.10
N LEU A 320 20.21 -32.48 -5.80
CA LEU A 320 20.53 -31.06 -5.98
C LEU A 320 20.49 -30.31 -4.65
N ARG A 321 19.52 -30.60 -3.79
CA ARG A 321 19.38 -29.98 -2.48
C ARG A 321 20.56 -30.32 -1.56
N GLU A 322 21.01 -31.57 -1.56
CA GLU A 322 22.18 -31.98 -0.78
C GLU A 322 23.45 -31.26 -1.28
N LYS A 323 23.70 -31.28 -2.59
CA LYS A 323 24.90 -30.67 -3.18
C LYS A 323 24.94 -29.15 -3.01
N PHE A 324 23.82 -28.48 -3.26
CA PHE A 324 23.73 -27.03 -3.29
C PHE A 324 23.09 -26.45 -2.02
N GLY A 325 23.08 -27.19 -0.91
CA GLY A 325 22.55 -26.71 0.37
C GLY A 325 23.18 -25.39 0.83
N HIS A 326 24.45 -25.18 0.49
CA HIS A 326 25.19 -23.95 0.78
C HIS A 326 24.69 -22.71 0.01
N LEU A 327 23.90 -22.89 -1.06
CA LEU A 327 23.30 -21.80 -1.84
C LEU A 327 21.92 -21.38 -1.32
N ASN A 328 21.36 -22.10 -0.34
CA ASN A 328 20.05 -21.84 0.24
C ASN A 328 18.94 -21.68 -0.81
N LEU A 329 18.83 -22.65 -1.71
CA LEU A 329 17.85 -22.68 -2.79
C LEU A 329 16.59 -23.48 -2.38
N THR A 330 15.44 -22.96 -2.76
CA THR A 330 14.15 -23.66 -2.74
C THR A 330 13.94 -24.39 -4.06
N PHE A 331 13.38 -25.60 -3.98
CA PHE A 331 13.06 -26.45 -5.13
C PHE A 331 11.57 -26.79 -5.08
N SER A 332 10.80 -26.35 -6.08
CA SER A 332 9.35 -26.56 -6.15
C SER A 332 8.98 -27.43 -7.34
N ILE A 333 8.54 -28.67 -7.09
CA ILE A 333 8.07 -29.56 -8.15
C ILE A 333 6.66 -29.13 -8.53
N GLY A 334 6.49 -28.68 -9.79
CA GLY A 334 5.23 -28.14 -10.29
C GLY A 334 4.93 -28.61 -11.71
N GLY A 335 3.65 -28.83 -12.00
CA GLY A 335 3.20 -29.31 -13.30
C GLY A 335 3.70 -30.72 -13.64
N GLN A 336 3.72 -31.03 -14.94
CA GLN A 336 3.89 -32.41 -15.43
C GLN A 336 5.35 -32.83 -15.59
N ILE A 337 6.26 -31.88 -15.90
CA ILE A 337 7.60 -32.23 -16.41
C ILE A 337 8.78 -31.57 -15.71
N SER A 338 8.57 -30.52 -14.91
CA SER A 338 9.67 -29.73 -14.39
C SER A 338 9.53 -29.39 -12.91
N PHE A 339 10.53 -28.70 -12.40
CA PHE A 339 10.53 -28.07 -11.09
C PHE A 339 11.28 -26.73 -11.18
N ASP A 340 10.88 -25.77 -10.35
CA ASP A 340 11.52 -24.46 -10.26
C ASP A 340 12.58 -24.45 -9.16
N VAL A 341 13.66 -23.69 -9.40
CA VAL A 341 14.78 -23.50 -8.49
C VAL A 341 15.01 -22.00 -8.32
N PHE A 342 14.88 -21.53 -7.09
CA PHE A 342 14.99 -20.11 -6.75
C PHE A 342 15.55 -19.95 -5.33
N PRO A 343 16.18 -18.81 -4.98
CA PRO A 343 16.63 -18.55 -3.63
C PRO A 343 15.50 -18.65 -2.61
N HIS A 344 15.82 -19.13 -1.41
CA HIS A 344 14.86 -19.18 -0.32
C HIS A 344 14.26 -17.79 -0.04
N GLY A 345 12.93 -17.73 0.15
CA GLY A 345 12.20 -16.48 0.37
C GLY A 345 11.90 -15.66 -0.90
N TRP A 346 12.12 -16.20 -2.10
CA TRP A 346 11.69 -15.59 -3.38
C TRP A 346 10.28 -16.03 -3.82
N ASP A 347 9.47 -16.51 -2.88
CA ASP A 347 8.01 -16.60 -3.00
C ASP A 347 7.36 -15.21 -2.80
N LYS A 348 6.03 -15.14 -2.75
CA LYS A 348 5.31 -13.86 -2.64
C LYS A 348 5.67 -13.05 -1.39
N THR A 349 6.18 -13.68 -0.33
CA THR A 349 6.66 -12.95 0.86
C THR A 349 7.80 -11.98 0.54
N TYR A 350 8.52 -12.17 -0.58
CA TYR A 350 9.60 -11.29 -1.00
C TYR A 350 9.14 -9.83 -1.16
N CYS A 351 7.90 -9.57 -1.57
CA CYS A 351 7.40 -8.21 -1.71
C CYS A 351 7.21 -7.47 -0.37
N LEU A 352 7.06 -8.20 0.74
CA LEU A 352 6.78 -7.61 2.06
C LEU A 352 7.90 -6.69 2.55
N ARG A 353 9.14 -6.89 2.09
CA ARG A 353 10.29 -6.01 2.39
C ARG A 353 10.11 -4.55 1.95
N TYR A 354 9.18 -4.28 1.04
CA TYR A 354 8.89 -2.92 0.56
C TYR A 354 7.74 -2.26 1.33
N LEU A 355 7.18 -2.95 2.33
CA LEU A 355 5.89 -2.63 2.95
C LEU A 355 6.02 -2.40 4.47
N ASP A 356 7.19 -2.01 4.96
CA ASP A 356 7.46 -1.78 6.39
C ASP A 356 6.69 -0.59 6.98
N ASP A 357 6.22 0.33 6.12
CA ASP A 357 5.45 1.51 6.53
C ASP A 357 3.97 1.19 6.86
N PHE A 358 3.52 -0.05 6.62
CA PHE A 358 2.11 -0.45 6.84
C PHE A 358 1.94 -1.14 8.20
N GLN A 359 0.93 -0.69 8.93
CA GLN A 359 0.54 -1.29 10.21
C GLN A 359 -0.31 -2.55 10.00
N GLU A 360 -1.08 -2.58 8.91
CA GLU A 360 -1.98 -3.69 8.58
C GLU A 360 -1.90 -3.98 7.07
N ILE A 361 -1.59 -5.23 6.72
CA ILE A 361 -1.51 -5.69 5.33
C ILE A 361 -2.50 -6.83 5.16
N HIS A 362 -3.60 -6.60 4.47
CA HIS A 362 -4.55 -7.64 4.09
C HIS A 362 -4.07 -8.28 2.80
N PHE A 363 -3.84 -9.58 2.80
CA PHE A 363 -3.47 -10.31 1.59
C PHE A 363 -4.64 -11.18 1.11
N PHE A 364 -5.02 -11.06 -0.16
CA PHE A 364 -6.08 -11.86 -0.79
C PHE A 364 -5.49 -12.80 -1.84
N GLY A 365 -5.80 -14.09 -1.76
CA GLY A 365 -5.29 -15.10 -2.69
C GLY A 365 -6.21 -16.32 -2.84
N ASP A 366 -6.13 -17.00 -3.99
CA ASP A 366 -6.95 -18.17 -4.32
C ASP A 366 -6.28 -19.51 -3.94
N LYS A 367 -4.94 -19.54 -3.87
CA LYS A 367 -4.12 -20.75 -3.64
C LYS A 367 -3.38 -20.69 -2.31
N THR A 368 -4.11 -20.43 -1.23
CA THR A 368 -3.58 -20.29 0.14
C THR A 368 -3.32 -21.63 0.84
N TYR A 369 -3.81 -22.75 0.27
CA TYR A 369 -3.57 -24.09 0.79
C TYR A 369 -2.07 -24.46 0.71
N LYS A 370 -1.63 -25.38 1.58
CA LYS A 370 -0.24 -25.83 1.62
C LYS A 370 0.25 -26.34 0.25
N GLY A 371 1.28 -25.68 -0.30
CA GLY A 371 1.84 -25.96 -1.63
C GLY A 371 1.25 -25.13 -2.77
N GLY A 372 0.22 -24.32 -2.50
CA GLY A 372 -0.20 -23.24 -3.39
C GLY A 372 0.76 -22.06 -3.32
N ASN A 373 0.78 -21.22 -4.36
CA ASN A 373 1.74 -20.11 -4.49
C ASN A 373 1.40 -18.88 -3.61
N ASP A 374 0.26 -18.90 -2.92
CA ASP A 374 -0.13 -17.86 -1.96
C ASP A 374 0.14 -18.29 -0.51
N HIS A 375 0.50 -19.55 -0.28
CA HIS A 375 0.56 -20.13 1.06
C HIS A 375 1.51 -19.37 1.99
N GLU A 376 2.73 -19.10 1.54
CA GLU A 376 3.75 -18.46 2.35
C GLU A 376 3.40 -17.02 2.73
N ILE A 377 2.79 -16.25 1.81
CA ILE A 377 2.36 -14.87 2.08
C ILE A 377 1.06 -14.82 2.89
N TYR A 378 0.19 -15.80 2.74
CA TYR A 378 -1.04 -15.95 3.52
C TYR A 378 -0.75 -16.29 4.99
N GLU A 379 0.22 -17.17 5.26
CA GLU A 379 0.64 -17.57 6.62
C GLU A 379 1.65 -16.61 7.28
N SER A 380 2.07 -15.56 6.57
CA SER A 380 3.04 -14.60 7.08
C SER A 380 2.48 -13.82 8.28
N GLU A 381 3.24 -13.71 9.37
CA GLU A 381 2.85 -12.92 10.55
C GLU A 381 2.65 -11.43 10.23
N ARG A 382 3.15 -10.97 9.08
CA ARG A 382 2.99 -9.58 8.61
C ARG A 382 1.67 -9.34 7.87
N THR A 383 0.91 -10.37 7.55
CA THR A 383 -0.32 -10.26 6.77
C THR A 383 -1.52 -10.77 7.55
N VAL A 384 -2.67 -10.14 7.28
CA VAL A 384 -3.98 -10.70 7.59
C VAL A 384 -4.45 -11.40 6.31
N GLY A 385 -4.32 -12.73 6.27
CA GLY A 385 -4.62 -13.52 5.08
C GLY A 385 -6.12 -13.78 4.86
N HIS A 386 -6.59 -13.57 3.63
CA HIS A 386 -7.96 -13.81 3.17
C HIS A 386 -7.93 -14.80 2.01
N THR A 387 -8.54 -15.97 2.21
CA THR A 387 -8.70 -16.93 1.10
C THR A 387 -9.94 -16.55 0.30
N VAL A 388 -9.79 -16.41 -1.01
CA VAL A 388 -10.88 -16.12 -1.94
C VAL A 388 -11.07 -17.27 -2.92
N THR A 389 -12.30 -17.41 -3.43
CA THR A 389 -12.63 -18.48 -4.39
C THR A 389 -12.85 -17.96 -5.82
N SER A 390 -13.07 -16.66 -5.97
CA SER A 390 -13.25 -16.00 -7.27
C SER A 390 -13.08 -14.48 -7.15
N PRO A 391 -13.00 -13.74 -8.27
CA PRO A 391 -13.03 -12.28 -8.27
C PRO A 391 -14.24 -11.68 -7.56
N GLU A 392 -15.41 -12.30 -7.67
CA GLU A 392 -16.63 -11.84 -7.01
C GLU A 392 -16.56 -12.02 -5.49
N ASP A 393 -15.92 -13.10 -5.03
CA ASP A 393 -15.66 -13.33 -3.60
C ASP A 393 -14.66 -12.31 -3.05
N THR A 394 -13.63 -11.94 -3.82
CA THR A 394 -12.70 -10.84 -3.49
C THR A 394 -13.45 -9.53 -3.28
N ILE A 395 -14.33 -9.13 -4.22
CA ILE A 395 -15.15 -7.92 -4.08
C ILE A 395 -15.97 -7.98 -2.80
N LYS A 396 -16.69 -9.08 -2.58
CA LYS A 396 -17.55 -9.26 -1.40
C LYS A 396 -16.79 -9.11 -0.08
N GLN A 397 -15.64 -9.77 0.05
CA GLN A 397 -14.83 -9.73 1.28
C GLN A 397 -14.25 -8.33 1.51
N CYS A 398 -13.71 -7.69 0.48
CA CYS A 398 -13.19 -6.32 0.58
C CYS A 398 -14.29 -5.30 0.90
N THR A 399 -15.49 -5.44 0.31
CA THR A 399 -16.64 -4.59 0.66
C THR A 399 -17.01 -4.73 2.13
N ALA A 400 -17.01 -5.95 2.68
CA ALA A 400 -17.27 -6.19 4.09
C ALA A 400 -16.20 -5.58 5.02
N LEU A 401 -14.93 -5.64 4.62
CA LEU A 401 -13.79 -5.18 5.44
C LEU A 401 -13.55 -3.67 5.38
N PHE A 402 -13.66 -3.09 4.19
CA PHE A 402 -13.18 -1.72 3.94
C PHE A 402 -14.31 -0.74 3.64
N LEU A 403 -15.38 -1.20 2.99
CA LEU A 403 -16.45 -0.33 2.48
C LEU A 403 -17.73 -0.37 3.31
N SER A 404 -17.83 -1.31 4.27
CA SER A 404 -18.95 -1.36 5.20
C SER A 404 -18.77 -0.31 6.31
N PRO A 405 -19.82 0.45 6.67
CA PRO A 405 -19.76 1.59 7.58
C PRO A 405 -19.40 1.23 9.02
#